data_AF-A0A812R441-F1
#
_entry.id   AF-A0A812R441-F1
#
_cell.length_a   1.000
_cell.length_b   1.000
_cell.length_c   1.000
_cell.angle_alpha   90.00
_cell.angle_beta   90.00
_cell.angle_gamma   90.00
#
_symmetry.space_group_name_H-M   'P 1'
#
loop_
_entity.id
_entity.type
_entity.pdbx_description
1 polymer ?
#
loop_
_entity_poly.entity_id
_entity_poly.type
_entity_poly.pdbx_seq_one_letter_code
_entity_poly.pdbx_strand_id
1 'polypeptide(L)'
;MDLIVKTLLGVEFLACIHENSCFELYGFDVLVDESLKPWLLEVNLSPSMQADSPLDKQIKSTLLTDAFNLLGIRKLDASTLTSARLKARFLQPGFVWNQPNMKQQQAVGISSVSSPDRVD
;
A
#
# COMPACT_ATOMS: atom_id res chain seq x y z
N MET A 1 1.50 14.30 25.75
CA MET A 1 2.32 14.87 24.67
C MET A 1 3.80 14.81 25.02
N ASP A 2 4.20 15.34 26.19
CA ASP A 2 5.61 15.39 26.63
C ASP A 2 6.40 14.09 26.56
N LEU A 3 5.82 12.95 26.93
CA LEU A 3 6.56 11.67 26.95
C LEU A 3 7.05 11.27 25.57
N ILE A 4 6.17 11.35 24.56
CA ILE A 4 6.47 10.94 23.19
C ILE A 4 7.50 11.88 22.57
N VAL A 5 7.31 13.20 22.70
CA VAL A 5 8.25 14.19 22.15
C VAL A 5 9.63 14.08 22.80
N LYS A 6 9.71 13.93 24.13
CA LYS A 6 11.00 13.76 24.83
C LYS A 6 11.71 12.48 24.39
N THR A 7 10.96 11.40 24.16
CA THR A 7 11.52 10.15 23.67
C THR A 7 12.04 10.29 22.24
N LEU A 8 11.25 10.91 21.34
CA LEU A 8 11.68 11.16 19.97
C LEU A 8 12.93 12.05 19.91
N LEU A 9 13.01 13.12 20.70
CA LEU A 9 14.21 13.96 20.80
C LEU A 9 15.44 13.18 21.32
N GLY A 10 15.22 12.21 22.21
CA GLY A 10 16.29 11.31 22.67
C GLY A 10 16.78 10.34 21.60
N VAL A 11 15.92 9.95 20.66
CA VAL A 11 16.23 9.02 19.54
C VAL A 11 16.67 9.77 18.28
N GLU A 12 16.38 11.07 18.16
CA GLU A 12 16.70 11.90 17.00
C GLU A 12 18.19 11.84 16.61
N PHE A 13 19.09 11.68 17.60
CA PHE A 13 20.51 11.51 17.36
C PHE A 13 20.87 10.25 16.53
N LEU A 14 20.00 9.24 16.48
CA LEU A 14 20.15 8.03 15.67
C LEU A 14 19.41 8.10 14.32
N ALA A 15 18.44 9.00 14.16
CA ALA A 15 17.53 9.04 13.01
C ALA A 15 18.09 9.80 11.78
N CYS A 16 19.26 10.42 11.88
CA CYS A 16 19.82 11.34 10.88
C CYS A 16 20.35 10.72 9.56
N ILE A 17 19.89 9.54 9.12
CA ILE A 17 20.48 8.84 7.95
C ILE A 17 19.59 8.85 6.70
N HIS A 18 18.31 9.22 6.80
CA HIS A 18 17.41 9.17 5.63
C HIS A 18 17.14 10.55 5.04
N GLU A 19 18.04 10.98 4.15
CA GLU A 19 17.74 11.98 3.12
C GLU A 19 16.78 11.33 2.11
N ASN A 20 15.47 11.46 2.32
CA ASN A 20 14.37 11.40 1.35
C ASN A 20 13.05 11.19 2.11
N SER A 21 11.92 11.62 1.53
CA SER A 21 10.55 11.62 2.09
C SER A 21 10.07 10.28 2.70
N CYS A 22 10.60 9.91 3.85
CA CYS A 22 10.26 8.72 4.61
C CYS A 22 9.35 9.11 5.77
N PHE A 23 8.41 8.23 6.09
CA PHE A 23 7.62 8.28 7.31
C PHE A 23 7.83 6.97 8.04
N GLU A 24 7.78 7.01 9.37
CA GLU A 24 7.92 5.83 10.21
C GLU A 24 6.79 5.81 11.24
N LEU A 25 6.26 4.62 11.49
CA LEU A 25 5.21 4.40 12.46
C LEU A 25 5.82 3.73 13.70
N TYR A 26 5.77 4.42 14.82
CA TYR A 26 6.27 3.91 16.10
C TYR A 26 5.11 3.42 16.98
N GLY A 27 5.30 2.26 17.61
CA GLY A 27 4.43 1.79 18.69
C GLY A 27 5.04 2.16 20.04
N PHE A 28 4.27 2.84 20.91
CA PHE A 28 4.71 3.18 22.27
C PHE A 28 3.92 2.35 23.28
N ASP A 29 4.63 1.55 24.07
CA ASP A 29 4.03 0.78 25.15
C ASP A 29 4.16 1.59 26.43
N VAL A 30 3.02 2.09 26.94
CA VAL A 30 2.97 3.02 28.07
C VAL A 30 2.17 2.41 29.21
N LEU A 31 2.77 2.34 30.39
CA LEU A 31 2.10 1.98 31.63
C LEU A 31 1.63 3.24 32.34
N VAL A 32 0.38 3.26 32.82
CA VAL A 32 -0.16 4.36 33.61
C VAL A 32 -0.29 3.90 35.06
N ASP A 33 0.29 4.66 35.99
CA ASP A 33 0.22 4.35 37.42
C ASP A 33 -1.04 4.94 38.11
N GLU A 34 -1.19 4.67 39.41
CA GLU A 34 -2.31 5.16 40.24
C GLU A 34 -2.37 6.69 40.34
N SER A 35 -1.26 7.38 40.09
CA SER A 35 -1.17 8.84 40.03
C SER A 35 -1.46 9.41 38.64
N LEU A 36 -1.90 8.57 37.69
CA LEU A 36 -2.08 8.89 36.27
C LEU A 36 -0.79 9.35 35.57
N LYS A 37 0.37 8.96 36.11
CA LYS A 37 1.64 9.26 35.49
C LYS A 37 1.95 8.18 34.45
N PRO A 38 2.23 8.56 33.18
CA PRO A 38 2.62 7.62 32.15
C PRO A 38 4.12 7.29 32.26
N TRP A 39 4.44 6.01 32.18
CA TRP A 39 5.77 5.46 32.17
C TRP A 39 5.98 4.73 30.84
N LEU A 40 6.99 5.13 30.08
CA LEU A 40 7.36 4.43 28.86
C LEU A 40 8.02 3.11 29.21
N LEU A 41 7.50 2.00 28.68
CA LEU A 41 8.11 0.68 28.82
C LEU A 41 9.09 0.43 27.67
N GLU A 42 8.61 0.56 26.44
CA GLU A 42 9.40 0.35 25.23
C GLU A 42 8.86 1.14 24.05
N VAL A 43 9.71 1.28 23.03
CA VAL A 43 9.36 1.84 21.73
C VAL A 43 9.62 0.77 20.67
N ASN A 44 8.56 0.41 19.95
CA ASN A 44 8.60 -0.53 18.85
C ASN A 44 8.76 0.23 17.53
N LEU A 45 9.89 0.03 16.85
CA LEU A 45 10.16 0.59 15.51
C LEU A 45 9.38 -0.14 14.41
N SER A 46 8.88 -1.35 14.71
CA SER A 46 8.09 -2.16 13.78
C SER A 46 6.86 -2.72 14.48
N PRO A 47 5.86 -1.88 14.81
CA PRO A 47 4.65 -2.35 15.48
C PRO A 47 3.88 -3.33 14.59
N SER A 48 3.27 -4.35 15.21
CA SER A 48 2.51 -5.35 14.47
C SER A 48 1.24 -4.77 13.86
N MET A 49 1.08 -4.95 12.55
CA MET A 49 -0.13 -4.58 11.80
C MET A 49 -1.06 -5.74 11.49
N GLN A 50 -0.80 -6.92 12.08
CA GLN A 50 -1.73 -8.05 11.99
C GLN A 50 -3.05 -7.71 12.69
N ALA A 51 -4.17 -8.01 12.06
CA ALA A 51 -5.49 -7.59 12.53
C ALA A 51 -6.40 -8.81 12.73
N ASP A 52 -6.21 -9.47 13.87
CA ASP A 52 -6.86 -10.74 14.20
C ASP A 52 -8.27 -10.55 14.78
N SER A 53 -8.53 -9.43 15.48
CA SER A 53 -9.87 -9.09 15.97
C SER A 53 -10.58 -8.01 15.11
N PRO A 54 -11.92 -7.93 15.14
CA PRO A 54 -12.66 -6.84 14.50
C PRO A 54 -12.25 -5.45 15.01
N LEU A 55 -11.92 -5.34 16.30
CA LEU A 55 -11.46 -4.09 16.91
C LEU A 55 -10.08 -3.69 16.38
N ASP A 56 -9.15 -4.64 16.28
CA ASP A 56 -7.83 -4.37 15.70
C ASP A 56 -7.97 -3.87 14.27
N LYS A 57 -8.82 -4.52 13.47
CA LYS A 57 -9.08 -4.10 12.08
C LYS A 57 -9.57 -2.66 12.03
N GLN A 58 -10.53 -2.30 12.88
CA GLN A 58 -11.04 -0.94 12.93
C GLN A 58 -9.95 0.07 13.31
N ILE A 59 -9.27 -0.13 14.44
CA ILE A 59 -8.26 0.81 14.95
C ILE A 59 -7.09 0.92 13.96
N LYS A 60 -6.54 -0.20 13.51
CA LYS A 60 -5.36 -0.25 12.64
C LYS A 60 -5.64 0.31 11.25
N SER A 61 -6.84 0.06 10.69
CA SER A 61 -7.20 0.61 9.37
C SER A 61 -7.43 2.11 9.42
N THR A 62 -8.08 2.63 10.47
CA THR A 62 -8.23 4.08 10.68
C THR A 62 -6.87 4.74 10.85
N LEU A 63 -5.99 4.18 11.69
CA LEU A 63 -4.64 4.69 11.89
C LEU A 63 -3.85 4.82 10.58
N LEU A 64 -3.85 3.77 9.75
CA LEU A 64 -3.15 3.82 8.45
C LEU A 64 -3.80 4.81 7.47
N THR A 65 -5.13 4.89 7.48
CA THR A 65 -5.86 5.84 6.63
C THR A 65 -5.48 7.27 6.97
N ASP A 66 -5.48 7.61 8.26
CA ASP A 66 -5.10 8.93 8.74
C ASP A 66 -3.62 9.24 8.46
N ALA A 67 -2.73 8.26 8.66
CA ALA A 67 -1.32 8.42 8.32
C ALA A 67 -1.12 8.74 6.82
N PHE A 68 -1.76 7.99 5.92
CA PHE A 68 -1.66 8.25 4.48
C PHE A 68 -2.30 9.57 4.05
N ASN A 69 -3.38 9.98 4.71
CA ASN A 69 -3.99 11.28 4.48
C ASN A 69 -3.03 12.42 4.90
N LEU A 70 -2.38 12.30 6.06
CA LEU A 70 -1.38 13.27 6.53
C LEU A 70 -0.17 13.37 5.60
N LEU A 71 0.24 12.25 5.01
CA LEU A 71 1.30 12.21 3.99
C LEU A 71 0.85 12.78 2.63
N GLY A 72 -0.43 13.13 2.48
CA GLY A 72 -0.98 13.65 1.23
C GLY A 72 -1.04 12.62 0.11
N ILE A 73 -1.08 11.32 0.44
CA ILE A 73 -1.22 10.26 -0.56
C ILE A 73 -2.63 10.36 -1.15
N ARG A 74 -2.71 10.88 -2.37
CA ARG A 74 -3.98 11.01 -3.08
C ARG A 74 -4.29 9.75 -3.87
N LYS A 75 -5.57 9.38 -3.88
CA LYS A 75 -6.08 8.35 -4.79
C LYS A 75 -5.74 8.76 -6.22
N LEU A 76 -4.95 7.93 -6.89
CA LEU A 76 -4.58 8.16 -8.27
C LEU A 76 -5.78 7.82 -9.16
N ASP A 77 -6.41 8.84 -9.73
CA ASP A 77 -7.52 8.63 -10.65
C ASP A 77 -7.01 7.97 -11.95
N ALA A 78 -7.75 6.98 -12.44
CA ALA A 78 -7.46 6.30 -13.70
C ALA A 78 -7.42 7.29 -14.88
N SER A 79 -8.23 8.35 -14.83
CA SER A 79 -8.18 9.46 -15.80
C SER A 79 -6.85 10.22 -15.74
N THR A 80 -6.30 10.39 -14.53
CA THR A 80 -5.03 11.07 -14.28
C THR A 80 -3.86 10.19 -14.70
N LEU A 81 -3.94 8.86 -14.50
CA LEU A 81 -2.97 7.89 -15.05
C LEU A 81 -2.95 7.89 -16.57
N THR A 82 -4.12 7.92 -17.19
CA THR A 82 -4.24 7.96 -18.65
C THR A 82 -3.62 9.24 -19.17
N SER A 83 -3.94 10.38 -18.56
CA SER A 83 -3.36 11.69 -18.91
C SER A 83 -1.86 11.76 -18.64
N ALA A 84 -1.36 11.21 -17.54
CA ALA A 84 0.06 11.15 -17.21
C ALA A 84 0.84 10.24 -18.17
N ARG A 85 0.28 9.08 -18.53
CA ARG A 85 0.82 8.17 -19.56
C ARG A 85 0.81 8.82 -20.94
N LEU A 86 -0.27 9.51 -21.31
CA LEU A 86 -0.35 10.26 -22.56
C LEU A 86 0.67 11.39 -22.57
N LYS A 87 0.80 12.17 -21.50
CA LYS A 87 1.80 13.25 -21.37
C LYS A 87 3.22 12.69 -21.42
N ALA A 88 3.50 11.55 -20.80
CA ALA A 88 4.78 10.85 -20.91
C ALA A 88 5.05 10.34 -22.33
N ARG A 89 4.02 9.90 -23.08
CA ARG A 89 4.14 9.56 -24.51
C ARG A 89 4.35 10.78 -25.40
N PHE A 90 3.71 11.91 -25.12
CA PHE A 90 3.92 13.16 -25.84
C PHE A 90 5.31 13.76 -25.62
N LEU A 91 5.89 13.56 -24.43
CA LEU A 91 7.27 13.98 -24.12
C LEU A 91 8.34 13.05 -24.68
N GLN A 92 7.97 11.88 -25.25
CA GLN A 92 8.88 11.03 -26.03
C GLN A 92 8.45 11.00 -27.50
N PRO A 93 8.82 11.99 -28.33
CA PRO A 93 8.60 11.89 -29.76
C PRO A 93 9.52 10.77 -30.29
N GLY A 94 8.98 9.55 -30.45
CA GLY A 94 9.64 8.44 -31.16
C GLY A 94 9.57 7.05 -30.51
N PHE A 95 9.02 6.86 -29.31
CA PHE A 95 8.98 5.52 -28.69
C PHE A 95 7.71 4.74 -29.04
N VAL A 96 7.80 3.84 -30.04
CA VAL A 96 6.75 2.89 -30.43
C VAL A 96 6.85 1.64 -29.56
N TRP A 97 5.79 1.32 -28.81
CA TRP A 97 5.63 0.01 -28.20
C TRP A 97 5.41 -1.02 -29.30
N ASN A 98 6.39 -1.90 -29.51
CA ASN A 98 6.21 -3.06 -30.37
C ASN A 98 5.29 -4.04 -29.62
N GLN A 99 4.04 -4.19 -30.05
CA GLN A 99 3.17 -5.24 -29.51
C GLN A 99 3.68 -6.59 -30.02
N PRO A 100 3.99 -7.57 -29.15
CA PRO A 100 4.19 -8.92 -29.63
C PRO A 100 2.83 -9.45 -30.11
N ASN A 101 2.78 -9.83 -31.39
CA ASN A 101 1.62 -10.37 -32.10
C ASN A 101 0.77 -11.34 -31.25
N MET A 102 -0.39 -10.90 -30.77
CA MET A 102 -1.51 -11.81 -30.55
C MET A 102 -2.18 -12.05 -31.89
N LYS A 103 -1.74 -13.10 -32.60
CA LYS A 103 -2.48 -13.61 -33.75
C LYS A 103 -3.90 -13.96 -33.30
N GLN A 104 -4.86 -13.24 -33.86
CA GLN A 104 -6.28 -13.52 -33.81
C GLN A 104 -6.53 -15.00 -34.13
N GLN A 105 -7.09 -15.75 -33.19
CA GLN A 105 -7.72 -17.03 -33.51
C GLN A 105 -8.97 -16.71 -34.34
N GLN A 106 -8.83 -16.89 -35.63
CA GLN A 106 -9.87 -16.75 -36.63
C GLN A 106 -10.84 -17.93 -36.48
N ALA A 107 -12.11 -17.63 -36.30
CA ALA A 107 -13.19 -18.60 -36.38
C ALA A 107 -13.22 -19.21 -37.79
N VAL A 108 -13.10 -20.53 -37.87
CA VAL A 108 -13.53 -21.31 -39.03
C VAL A 108 -14.42 -22.42 -38.49
N GLY A 109 -15.73 -22.23 -38.62
CA GLY A 109 -16.66 -23.34 -38.64
C GLY A 109 -16.58 -24.03 -40.00
N ILE A 110 -16.69 -25.36 -40.03
CA ILE A 110 -17.72 -26.10 -40.75
C ILE A 110 -17.57 -27.60 -40.40
N SER A 111 -18.72 -28.24 -40.49
CA SER A 111 -19.26 -29.47 -39.95
C SER A 111 -18.62 -30.82 -40.34
N SER A 112 -19.05 -31.81 -39.55
CA SER A 112 -19.32 -33.23 -39.84
C SER A 112 -18.15 -34.21 -39.89
N VAL A 113 -18.13 -35.12 -38.91
CA VAL A 113 -18.12 -36.58 -39.16
C VAL A 113 -18.79 -37.27 -37.97
N SER A 114 -19.76 -38.11 -38.31
CA SER A 114 -20.55 -39.02 -37.49
C SER A 114 -19.73 -40.17 -36.90
N SER A 115 -20.13 -40.65 -35.72
CA SER A 115 -20.37 -42.10 -35.48
C SER A 115 -21.13 -42.35 -34.15
N PRO A 116 -21.94 -43.43 -34.07
CA PRO A 116 -22.87 -43.76 -32.96
C PRO A 116 -22.12 -44.53 -31.84
N ASP A 117 -22.61 -44.83 -30.64
CA ASP A 117 -23.85 -45.47 -30.14
C ASP A 117 -23.94 -45.17 -28.62
N ARG A 118 -25.10 -44.81 -28.07
CA ARG A 118 -26.18 -45.64 -27.49
C ARG A 118 -25.86 -46.30 -26.12
N VAL A 119 -26.79 -46.00 -25.20
CA VAL A 119 -26.99 -46.48 -23.82
C VAL A 119 -27.02 -48.00 -23.72
N ASP A 120 -26.27 -48.56 -22.76
CA ASP A 120 -26.72 -49.39 -21.63
C ASP A 120 -25.62 -49.49 -20.56
#